data_AF-A0A223VKV8-F1
#
_entry.id   AF-A0A223VKV8-F1
#
_cell.length_a   1.000
_cell.length_b   1.000
_cell.length_c   1.000
_cell.angle_alpha   90.00
_cell.angle_beta   90.00
_cell.angle_gamma   90.00
#
_symmetry.space_group_name_H-M   'P 1'
#
loop_
_entity.id
_entity.type
_entity.pdbx_description
1 polymer ?
#
loop_
_entity_poly.entity_id
_entity_poly.type
_entity_poly.pdbx_seq_one_letter_code
_entity_poly.pdbx_strand_id
1 'polypeptide(L)'
;MDQYKPFQTNPTCAPVLAFNTFAPSHLLHETARSRIRIGTELLETLTTNNPNLHHMVTAALVSLRDGLEMMGEIQRRLDGQAEQQT
;
A
#
# COMPACT_ATOMS: atom_id res chain seq x y z
N MET A 1 -5.27 1.91 19.01
CA MET A 1 -5.08 1.80 17.56
C MET A 1 -6.42 1.53 16.93
N ASP A 2 -6.74 2.24 15.86
CA ASP A 2 -7.97 2.00 15.12
C ASP A 2 -7.82 0.79 14.22
N GLN A 3 -8.82 -0.10 14.23
CA GLN A 3 -8.81 -1.35 13.47
C GLN A 3 -8.65 -1.11 11.97
N TYR A 4 -9.19 -0.01 11.44
CA TYR A 4 -9.10 0.33 10.03
C TYR A 4 -8.33 1.63 9.85
N LYS A 5 -7.21 1.57 9.13
CA LYS A 5 -6.45 2.75 8.75
C LYS A 5 -6.76 3.12 7.30
N PRO A 6 -7.24 4.34 7.02
CA PRO A 6 -7.50 4.77 5.66
C PRO A 6 -6.19 4.92 4.87
N PHE A 7 -6.22 4.56 3.58
CA PHE A 7 -5.09 4.84 2.69
C PHE A 7 -4.98 6.34 2.43
N GLN A 8 -3.75 6.86 2.35
CA GLN A 8 -3.49 8.25 1.98
C GLN A 8 -3.80 8.55 0.52
N THR A 9 -3.94 7.51 -0.30
CA THR A 9 -4.27 7.60 -1.73
C THR A 9 -5.77 7.80 -2.00
N ASN A 10 -6.63 7.82 -0.96
CA ASN A 10 -8.05 8.10 -1.13
C ASN A 10 -8.24 9.45 -1.88
N PRO A 11 -9.03 9.49 -2.98
CA PRO A 11 -9.20 10.70 -3.78
C PRO A 11 -10.14 11.73 -3.13
N THR A 12 -10.81 11.37 -2.03
CA THR A 12 -11.86 12.14 -1.37
C THR A 12 -11.55 12.40 0.09
N CYS A 13 -12.09 13.48 0.65
CA CYS A 13 -11.94 13.81 2.08
C CYS A 13 -12.59 12.78 3.02
N ALA A 14 -13.65 12.11 2.57
CA ALA A 14 -14.20 10.95 3.26
C ALA A 14 -13.46 9.69 2.75
N PRO A 15 -12.68 8.98 3.58
CA PRO A 15 -11.94 7.81 3.14
C PRO A 15 -12.89 6.62 2.95
N VAL A 16 -12.80 5.96 1.80
CA VAL A 16 -13.61 4.78 1.45
C VAL A 16 -12.77 3.51 1.33
N LEU A 17 -11.45 3.65 1.15
CA LEU A 17 -10.49 2.55 1.15
C LEU A 17 -9.64 2.59 2.42
N ALA A 18 -9.55 1.45 3.09
CA ALA A 18 -8.76 1.27 4.31
C ALA A 18 -8.19 -0.15 4.38
N PHE A 19 -7.16 -0.34 5.19
CA PHE A 19 -6.64 -1.65 5.53
C PHE A 19 -6.82 -1.97 7.02
N ASN A 20 -7.00 -3.25 7.32
CA ASN A 20 -7.21 -3.73 8.68
C ASN A 20 -5.86 -3.83 9.43
N THR A 21 -5.62 -2.91 10.35
CA THR A 21 -4.42 -2.87 11.21
C THR A 21 -4.40 -3.98 12.26
N PHE A 22 -5.48 -4.75 12.43
CA PHE A 22 -5.52 -5.93 13.30
C PHE A 22 -5.33 -7.24 12.52
N ALA A 23 -5.23 -7.18 11.18
CA ALA A 23 -4.95 -8.37 10.39
C ALA A 23 -3.57 -8.96 10.76
N PRO A 24 -3.42 -10.30 10.78
CA PRO A 24 -2.12 -10.96 10.95
C PRO A 24 -1.05 -10.38 10.03
N SER A 25 0.17 -10.17 10.54
CA SER A 25 1.24 -9.49 9.80
C SER A 25 1.60 -10.18 8.48
N HIS A 26 1.50 -11.51 8.40
CA HIS A 26 1.76 -12.24 7.16
C HIS A 26 0.69 -11.95 6.08
N LEU A 27 -0.59 -11.83 6.44
CA LEU A 27 -1.66 -11.46 5.50
C LEU A 27 -1.51 -10.01 5.02
N LEU A 28 -1.13 -9.11 5.94
CA LEU A 28 -0.84 -7.72 5.60
C LEU A 28 0.36 -7.64 4.65
N HIS A 29 1.40 -8.45 4.88
CA HIS A 29 2.60 -8.53 4.05
C HIS A 29 2.30 -9.08 2.64
N GLU A 30 1.53 -10.17 2.54
CA GLU A 30 1.10 -10.72 1.26
C GLU A 30 0.28 -9.71 0.44
N THR A 31 -0.61 -8.97 1.11
CA THR A 31 -1.42 -7.92 0.47
C THR A 31 -0.54 -6.75 0.02
N ALA A 32 0.39 -6.30 0.86
CA ALA A 32 1.35 -5.25 0.53
C ALA A 32 2.20 -5.63 -0.68
N ARG A 33 2.75 -6.86 -0.68
CA ARG A 33 3.53 -7.42 -1.80
C ARG A 33 2.71 -7.46 -3.09
N SER A 34 1.44 -7.87 -3.02
CA SER A 34 0.56 -7.90 -4.19
C SER A 34 0.36 -6.50 -4.78
N ARG A 35 0.10 -5.50 -3.92
CA ARG A 35 -0.04 -4.10 -4.35
C ARG A 35 1.22 -3.53 -4.99
N ILE A 36 2.38 -3.80 -4.39
CA ILE A 36 3.67 -3.37 -4.95
C ILE A 36 3.88 -4.02 -6.31
N ARG A 37 3.67 -5.34 -6.42
CA ARG A 37 3.81 -6.08 -7.67
C ARG A 37 2.91 -5.51 -8.78
N ILE A 38 1.63 -5.27 -8.49
CA ILE A 38 0.69 -4.67 -9.48
C ILE A 38 1.19 -3.31 -9.93
N GLY A 39 1.64 -2.46 -9.00
CA GLY A 39 2.17 -1.15 -9.34
C GLY A 39 3.41 -1.23 -10.23
N THR A 40 4.34 -2.14 -9.93
CA THR A 40 5.52 -2.39 -10.76
C THR A 40 5.16 -2.92 -12.15
N GLU A 41 4.28 -3.93 -12.24
CA GLU A 41 3.83 -4.48 -13.53
C GLU A 41 3.15 -3.41 -14.40
N LEU A 42 2.37 -2.50 -13.79
CA LEU A 42 1.80 -1.36 -14.51
C LEU A 42 2.87 -0.41 -15.06
N LEU A 43 3.95 -0.15 -14.30
CA LEU A 43 5.06 0.67 -14.77
C LEU A 43 5.83 0.00 -15.93
N GLU A 44 5.97 -1.32 -15.90
CA GLU A 44 6.63 -2.10 -16.97
C GLU A 44 5.86 -2.04 -18.30
N THR A 45 4.54 -1.80 -18.25
CA THR A 45 3.72 -1.62 -19.46
C THR A 45 3.79 -0.21 -20.06
N LEU A 46 4.51 0.73 -19.45
CA LEU A 46 4.61 2.10 -19.94
C LEU A 46 5.47 2.17 -21.20
N THR A 47 4.87 2.65 -22.28
CA THR A 47 5.56 2.99 -23.53
C THR A 47 5.40 4.48 -23.81
N THR A 48 6.39 5.11 -24.43
CA THR A 48 6.46 6.57 -24.63
C THR A 48 5.32 7.14 -25.49
N ASN A 49 4.58 6.29 -26.22
CA ASN A 49 3.48 6.68 -27.09
C ASN A 49 2.09 6.26 -26.57
N ASN A 50 1.94 5.97 -25.27
CA ASN A 50 0.66 5.57 -24.71
C ASN A 50 -0.23 6.79 -24.41
N PRO A 51 -1.39 6.98 -25.06
CA PRO A 51 -2.29 8.10 -24.77
C PRO A 51 -2.86 8.07 -23.35
N ASN A 52 -2.79 6.91 -22.67
CA ASN A 52 -3.21 6.72 -21.28
C ASN A 52 -2.06 6.74 -20.27
N LEU A 53 -0.87 7.21 -20.66
CA LEU A 53 0.33 7.19 -19.82
C LEU A 53 0.04 7.79 -18.42
N HIS A 54 -0.66 8.91 -18.35
CA HIS A 54 -0.99 9.55 -17.08
C HIS A 54 -1.90 8.69 -16.18
N HIS A 55 -2.91 8.03 -16.75
CA HIS A 55 -3.79 7.15 -15.98
C HIS A 55 -3.05 5.91 -15.48
N MET A 56 -2.17 5.32 -16.30
CA MET A 56 -1.37 4.16 -15.94
C MET A 56 -0.36 4.49 -14.84
N VAL A 57 0.35 5.62 -14.96
CA VAL A 57 1.26 6.11 -13.93
C VAL A 57 0.51 6.38 -12.62
N THR A 58 -0.67 6.99 -12.70
CA THR A 58 -1.50 7.25 -11.51
C THR A 58 -1.93 5.94 -10.84
N ALA A 59 -2.41 4.96 -11.61
CA ALA A 59 -2.81 3.65 -11.09
C ALA A 59 -1.62 2.90 -10.45
N ALA A 60 -0.45 2.94 -11.10
CA ALA A 60 0.77 2.37 -10.55
C ALA A 60 1.18 3.03 -9.22
N LEU A 61 1.18 4.38 -9.17
CA LEU A 61 1.54 5.14 -7.98
C LEU A 61 0.59 4.86 -6.81
N VAL A 62 -0.73 4.79 -7.05
CA VAL A 62 -1.71 4.45 -6.01
C VAL A 62 -1.42 3.07 -5.45
N SER A 63 -1.24 2.06 -6.33
CA SER A 63 -0.95 0.69 -5.87
C SER A 63 0.36 0.59 -5.09
N LEU A 64 1.43 1.26 -5.54
CA LEU A 64 2.71 1.29 -4.83
C LEU A 64 2.59 1.94 -3.46
N ARG A 65 1.90 3.07 -3.35
CA ARG A 65 1.71 3.80 -2.10
C ARG A 65 0.87 3.00 -1.11
N ASP A 66 -0.22 2.39 -1.55
CA ASP A 66 -1.03 1.51 -0.70
C ASP A 66 -0.19 0.35 -0.14
N GLY A 67 0.64 -0.26 -0.99
CA GLY A 67 1.59 -1.30 -0.61
C GLY A 67 2.59 -0.82 0.45
N LEU A 68 3.19 0.35 0.24
CA LEU A 68 4.14 0.96 1.19
C LEU A 68 3.50 1.31 2.52
N GLU A 69 2.25 1.79 2.55
CA GLU A 69 1.55 2.09 3.80
C GLU A 69 1.34 0.84 4.66
N MET A 70 1.01 -0.29 4.03
CA MET A 70 0.88 -1.58 4.72
C MET A 70 2.24 -2.08 5.22
N MET A 71 3.31 -1.91 4.44
CA MET A 71 4.68 -2.20 4.88
C MET A 71 5.10 -1.34 6.08
N GLY A 72 4.73 -0.06 6.09
CA GLY A 72 4.98 0.84 7.22
C GLY A 72 4.26 0.40 8.50
N GLU A 73 3.02 -0.10 8.39
CA GLU A 73 2.33 -0.69 9.54
C GLU A 73 3.01 -1.97 10.03
N ILE A 74 3.51 -2.83 9.13
CA ILE A 74 4.28 -4.02 9.51
C ILE A 74 5.56 -3.62 10.26
N GLN A 75 6.31 -2.65 9.73
CA GLN A 75 7.52 -2.15 10.37
C GLN A 75 7.22 -1.62 11.78
N ARG A 76 6.20 -0.78 11.93
CA ARG A 76 5.77 -0.26 13.24
C ARG A 76 5.47 -1.36 14.25
N ARG A 77 4.92 -2.50 13.82
CA ARG A 77 4.68 -3.66 14.69
C ARG A 77 5.98 -4.35 15.09
N LEU A 78 6.90 -4.53 14.15
CA LEU A 78 8.21 -5.13 14.40
C LEU A 78 9.00 -4.28 15.40
N ASP A 79 9.00 -2.95 15.24
CA ASP A 79 9.65 -2.02 16.17
C ASP A 79 9.08 -2.17 17.58
N GLY A 80 7.75 -2.17 17.72
CA GLY A 80 7.09 -2.35 19.03
C GLY A 80 7.33 -3.74 19.65
N GLN A 81 7.59 -4.78 18.86
CA GLN A 81 7.98 -6.10 19.37
C GLN A 81 9.44 -6.10 19.86
N ALA A 82 10.34 -5.41 19.16
CA ALA A 82 11.74 -5.29 19.57
C ALA A 82 11.89 -4.51 20.89
N GLU A 83 11.13 -3.42 21.05
CA GLU A 83 11.11 -2.62 22.29
C GLU A 83 10.64 -3.43 23.51
N GLN A 84 9.70 -4.36 23.34
CA GLN A 84 9.19 -5.21 24.44
C GLN A 84 10.17 -6.31 24.88
N GLN A 85 11.19 -6.59 24.07
CA GLN A 85 12.20 -7.61 24.35
C GLN A 85 13.45 -7.04 25.05
N THR A 86 13.49 -5.74 25.29
CA THR A 86 14.62 -5.01 25.90
C THR A 86 14.28 -4.59 27.33
#